data_AF-A0A2W4XFI4-F1
#
_entry.id   AF-A0A2W4XFI4-F1
#
_cell.length_a   1.000
_cell.length_b   1.000
_cell.length_c   1.000
_cell.angle_alpha   90.00
_cell.angle_beta   90.00
_cell.angle_gamma   90.00
#
_symmetry.space_group_name_H-M   'P 1'
#
loop_
_entity.id
_entity.type
_entity.pdbx_description
1 polymer ?
#
loop_
_entity_poly.entity_id
_entity_poly.type
_entity_poly.pdbx_seq_one_letter_code
_entity_poly.pdbx_strand_id
1 'polypeptide(L)'
;MNKQQRQESANRLKATFNLLWDKAIEYNEAAGQKETVSYRDIVRIADAIRSAGNTILGLNGLPHQIDTGLKFACAALDPNKVRAKETLKQGLCGLNGAGGLALAAACLGQLMNPGIWATVVAFFLGGIPGSPLPVVGIAAGLVIAAGAVYAAFQKMPPNERAAKAHDCVMKGIDNWVEYGSKEMPVSLKDIKASVGKNAAQYSLSPRDYQASFSLMMNVAHADGILVAAERSVVTLFLEGTEVEKRLNRSEAIEKIKQLGTSKASEIIDWCFQVASADGVFHSKEVETLQRYCQALGIDFDTKAKIYGL
;
A
#
# COMPACT_ATOMS: atom_id res chain seq x y z
N MET A 1 18.69 8.62 22.84
CA MET A 1 18.04 7.62 23.72
C MET A 1 18.52 6.22 23.38
N ASN A 2 18.85 5.42 24.39
CA ASN A 2 19.09 3.98 24.22
C ASN A 2 17.76 3.20 24.08
N LYS A 3 17.79 1.91 23.73
CA LYS A 3 16.58 1.10 23.47
C LYS A 3 15.66 1.00 24.70
N GLN A 4 16.22 0.87 25.90
CA GLN A 4 15.46 0.77 27.15
C GLN A 4 14.70 2.07 27.48
N GLN A 5 15.34 3.23 27.33
CA GLN A 5 14.68 4.53 27.48
C GLN A 5 13.57 4.74 26.44
N ARG A 6 13.77 4.26 25.20
CA ARG A 6 12.73 4.30 24.16
C ARG A 6 11.55 3.41 24.53
N GLN A 7 11.80 2.22 25.08
CA GLN A 7 10.75 1.30 25.52
C GLN A 7 9.88 1.92 26.62
N GLU A 8 10.48 2.54 27.63
CA GLU A 8 9.72 3.21 28.70
C GLU A 8 8.86 4.36 28.18
N SER A 9 9.41 5.17 27.28
CA SER A 9 8.69 6.28 26.64
C SER A 9 7.58 5.78 25.71
N ALA A 10 7.83 4.70 24.98
CA ALA A 10 6.86 4.02 24.13
C ALA A 10 5.69 3.46 24.95
N ASN A 11 5.95 2.87 26.11
CA ASN A 11 4.90 2.34 26.97
C ASN A 11 3.97 3.46 27.48
N ARG A 12 4.54 4.62 27.86
CA ARG A 12 3.74 5.81 28.25
C ARG A 12 2.91 6.33 27.08
N LEU A 13 3.50 6.37 25.89
CA LEU A 13 2.81 6.81 24.68
C LEU A 13 1.68 5.87 24.28
N LYS A 14 1.91 4.54 24.31
CA LYS A 14 0.88 3.52 24.06
C LYS A 14 -0.28 3.64 25.05
N ALA A 15 0.03 3.79 26.34
CA ALA A 15 -1.00 3.99 27.36
C ALA A 15 -1.81 5.27 27.12
N THR A 16 -1.15 6.37 26.75
CA THR A 16 -1.81 7.63 26.42
C THR A 16 -2.71 7.49 25.19
N PHE A 17 -2.21 6.86 24.13
CA PHE A 17 -2.98 6.61 22.92
C PHE A 17 -4.21 5.74 23.19
N ASN A 18 -4.05 4.62 23.91
CA ASN A 18 -5.16 3.72 24.25
C ASN A 18 -6.20 4.44 25.13
N LEU A 19 -5.77 5.22 26.12
CA LEU A 19 -6.70 6.01 26.93
C LEU A 19 -7.53 6.98 26.08
N LEU A 20 -6.92 7.66 25.11
CA LEU A 20 -7.62 8.57 24.22
C LEU A 20 -8.54 7.83 23.23
N TRP A 21 -8.11 6.64 22.78
CA TRP A 21 -8.88 5.76 21.92
C TRP A 21 -10.13 5.22 22.61
N ASP A 22 -9.98 4.69 23.83
CA ASP A 22 -11.08 4.16 24.63
C ASP A 22 -12.08 5.25 24.99
N LYS A 23 -11.61 6.44 25.39
CA LYS A 23 -12.48 7.60 25.61
C LYS A 23 -13.29 7.97 24.36
N ALA A 24 -12.68 7.91 23.18
CA ALA A 24 -13.42 8.20 21.95
C ALA A 24 -14.53 7.18 21.68
N ILE A 25 -14.30 5.90 22.00
CA ILE A 25 -15.33 4.85 21.94
C ILE A 25 -16.45 5.16 22.94
N GLU A 26 -16.12 5.43 24.21
CA GLU A 26 -17.09 5.76 25.26
C GLU A 26 -17.96 6.98 24.88
N TYR A 27 -17.36 8.03 24.32
CA TYR A 27 -18.10 9.21 23.85
C TYR A 27 -19.05 8.89 22.69
N ASN A 28 -18.62 8.04 21.75
CA ASN A 28 -19.43 7.65 20.61
C ASN A 28 -20.61 6.75 21.04
N GLU A 29 -20.37 5.83 21.99
CA GLU A 29 -21.41 5.00 22.62
C GLU A 29 -22.44 5.84 23.36
N ALA A 30 -22.00 6.78 24.21
CA ALA A 30 -22.89 7.68 24.92
C ALA A 30 -23.73 8.57 23.99
N ALA A 31 -23.22 8.85 22.78
CA ALA A 31 -23.92 9.60 21.74
C ALA A 31 -24.81 8.72 20.83
N GLY A 32 -24.94 7.42 21.13
CA GLY A 32 -25.75 6.47 20.34
C GLY A 32 -25.16 6.14 18.97
N GLN A 33 -23.87 6.38 18.77
CA GLN A 33 -23.14 6.02 17.55
C GLN A 33 -22.55 4.62 17.66
N LYS A 34 -22.12 4.03 16.53
CA LYS A 34 -21.46 2.72 16.51
C LYS A 34 -20.21 2.73 17.41
N GLU A 35 -19.96 1.63 18.13
CA GLU A 35 -18.82 1.32 19.02
C GLU A 35 -17.46 1.31 18.28
N THR A 36 -17.13 2.39 17.57
CA THR A 36 -15.93 2.50 16.76
C THR A 36 -15.40 3.92 16.75
N VAL A 37 -14.08 4.06 16.71
CA VAL A 37 -13.41 5.34 16.54
C VAL A 37 -13.67 5.87 15.13
N SER A 38 -14.16 7.12 15.03
CA SER A 38 -14.41 7.78 13.75
C SER A 38 -13.15 8.48 13.21
N TYR A 39 -13.20 8.92 11.95
CA TYR A 39 -12.15 9.77 11.37
C TYR A 39 -11.86 11.02 12.22
N ARG A 40 -12.91 11.68 12.72
CA ARG A 40 -12.76 12.91 13.51
C ARG A 40 -12.02 12.62 14.81
N ASP A 41 -12.27 11.47 15.40
CA ASP A 41 -11.67 11.05 16.66
C ASP A 41 -10.19 10.74 16.45
N ILE A 42 -9.83 9.94 15.45
CA ILE A 42 -8.42 9.61 15.20
C ILE A 42 -7.59 10.85 14.82
N VAL A 43 -8.18 11.83 14.12
CA VAL A 43 -7.50 13.12 13.85
C VAL A 43 -7.22 13.87 15.14
N ARG A 44 -8.21 13.97 16.04
CA ARG A 44 -8.03 14.62 17.36
C ARG A 44 -6.99 13.91 18.22
N ILE A 45 -7.02 12.58 18.23
CA ILE A 45 -6.03 11.77 18.94
C ILE A 45 -4.64 12.03 18.35
N ALA A 46 -4.50 11.99 17.01
CA ALA A 46 -3.23 12.25 16.34
C ALA A 46 -2.69 13.65 16.64
N ASP A 47 -3.53 14.67 16.62
CA ASP A 47 -3.13 16.05 16.93
C ASP A 47 -2.72 16.20 18.40
N ALA A 48 -3.45 15.57 19.32
CA ALA A 48 -3.08 15.53 20.73
C ALA A 48 -1.72 14.85 20.94
N ILE A 49 -1.48 13.72 20.27
CA ILE A 49 -0.20 13.01 20.33
C ILE A 49 0.93 13.82 19.69
N ARG A 50 0.70 14.51 18.57
CA ARG A 50 1.70 15.40 17.97
C ARG A 50 2.04 16.58 18.87
N SER A 51 1.04 17.18 19.51
CA SER A 51 1.21 18.31 20.41
C SER A 51 1.89 17.92 21.72
N ALA A 52 1.54 16.76 22.28
CA ALA A 52 2.08 16.28 23.56
C ALA A 52 3.34 15.40 23.41
N GLY A 53 3.66 14.98 22.19
CA GLY A 53 4.72 14.01 21.90
C GLY A 53 6.08 14.44 22.42
N ASN A 54 6.40 15.74 22.36
CA ASN A 54 7.66 16.28 22.88
C ASN A 54 7.77 16.09 24.39
N THR A 55 6.67 16.31 25.12
CA THR A 55 6.60 16.16 26.57
C THR A 55 6.59 14.69 26.98
N ILE A 56 5.90 13.83 26.23
CA ILE A 56 5.80 12.39 26.52
C ILE A 56 7.12 11.66 26.23
N LEU A 57 7.80 12.03 25.14
CA LEU A 57 9.00 11.34 24.66
C LEU A 57 10.31 12.03 25.07
N GLY A 58 10.25 13.28 25.55
CA GLY A 58 11.44 14.08 25.84
C GLY A 58 12.27 14.39 24.59
N LEU A 59 11.62 14.56 23.44
CA LEU A 59 12.24 14.76 22.13
C LEU A 59 11.77 16.07 21.48
N ASN A 60 12.60 16.63 20.60
CA ASN A 60 12.25 17.76 19.73
C ASN A 60 11.47 17.25 18.51
N GLY A 61 10.19 16.94 18.72
CA GLY A 61 9.29 16.43 17.69
C GLY A 61 8.90 14.97 17.91
N LEU A 62 7.76 14.61 17.32
CA LEU A 62 7.32 13.23 17.26
C LEU A 62 8.22 12.45 16.28
N PRO A 63 8.79 11.29 16.66
CA PRO A 63 9.56 10.46 15.75
C PRO A 63 8.77 10.09 14.49
N HIS A 64 9.44 10.11 13.34
CA HIS A 64 8.79 9.93 12.03
C HIS A 64 8.02 8.60 11.93
N GLN A 65 8.51 7.50 12.55
CA GLN A 65 7.78 6.22 12.52
C GLN A 65 6.42 6.31 13.24
N ILE A 66 6.35 7.08 14.32
CA ILE A 66 5.12 7.28 15.07
C ILE A 66 4.17 8.18 14.28
N ASP A 67 4.69 9.27 13.71
CA ASP A 67 3.88 10.16 12.86
C ASP A 67 3.35 9.44 11.60
N THR A 68 4.13 8.56 10.99
CA THR A 68 3.67 7.74 9.88
C THR A 68 2.60 6.74 10.31
N GLY A 69 2.76 6.09 11.47
CA GLY A 69 1.71 5.24 12.05
C GLY A 69 0.39 6.00 12.22
N LEU A 70 0.45 7.25 12.72
CA LEU A 70 -0.71 8.13 12.85
C LEU A 70 -1.30 8.54 11.49
N LYS A 71 -0.47 8.84 10.49
CA LYS A 71 -0.93 9.16 9.12
C LYS A 71 -1.66 7.98 8.49
N PHE A 72 -1.14 6.76 8.63
CA PHE A 72 -1.82 5.55 8.15
C PHE A 72 -3.12 5.29 8.89
N ALA A 73 -3.16 5.50 10.20
CA ALA A 73 -4.39 5.40 10.99
C ALA A 73 -5.45 6.42 10.55
N CYS A 74 -5.06 7.68 10.33
CA CYS A 74 -5.95 8.72 9.81
C CYS A 74 -6.49 8.34 8.43
N ALA A 75 -5.62 7.89 7.53
CA ALA A 75 -6.02 7.53 6.18
C ALA A 75 -6.93 6.29 6.12
N ALA A 76 -6.75 5.32 7.01
CA ALA A 76 -7.60 4.13 7.09
C ALA A 76 -9.05 4.47 7.44
N LEU A 77 -9.26 5.51 8.25
CA LEU A 77 -10.58 5.96 8.70
C LEU A 77 -11.14 7.12 7.88
N ASP A 78 -10.36 7.76 7.01
CA ASP A 78 -10.79 8.95 6.26
C ASP A 78 -11.87 8.62 5.21
N PRO A 79 -13.07 9.22 5.30
CA PRO A 79 -14.11 9.03 4.29
C PRO A 79 -13.83 9.75 2.97
N ASN A 80 -12.89 10.71 2.93
CA ASN A 80 -12.53 11.45 1.73
C ASN A 80 -11.36 10.77 0.99
N LYS A 81 -11.64 10.20 -0.18
CA LYS A 81 -10.65 9.50 -1.03
C LYS A 81 -9.39 10.33 -1.32
N VAL A 82 -9.55 11.62 -1.66
CA VAL A 82 -8.43 12.47 -2.07
C VAL A 82 -7.51 12.74 -0.88
N ARG A 83 -8.09 13.11 0.26
CA ARG A 83 -7.35 13.38 1.49
C ARG A 83 -6.72 12.11 2.08
N ALA A 84 -7.43 10.99 2.02
CA ALA A 84 -6.90 9.69 2.44
C ALA A 84 -5.65 9.31 1.64
N LYS A 85 -5.72 9.38 0.29
CA LYS A 85 -4.59 9.09 -0.59
C LYS A 85 -3.42 10.04 -0.35
N GLU A 86 -3.69 11.33 -0.16
CA GLU A 86 -2.63 12.31 0.11
C GLU A 86 -1.96 12.05 1.47
N THR A 87 -2.75 11.72 2.50
CA THR A 87 -2.22 11.34 3.82
C THR A 87 -1.38 10.05 3.75
N LEU A 88 -1.79 9.07 2.93
CA LEU A 88 -1.00 7.86 2.66
C LEU A 88 0.30 8.18 1.95
N LYS A 89 0.29 9.04 0.92
CA LYS A 89 1.52 9.49 0.26
C LYS A 89 2.46 10.16 1.24
N GLN A 90 1.97 11.08 2.07
CA GLN A 90 2.78 11.73 3.11
C GLN A 90 3.33 10.73 4.13
N GLY A 91 2.56 9.69 4.46
CA GLY A 91 3.03 8.59 5.29
C GLY A 91 4.16 7.81 4.61
N LEU A 92 3.94 7.36 3.37
CA LEU A 92 4.91 6.59 2.58
C LEU A 92 6.20 7.38 2.30
N CYS A 93 6.11 8.68 1.99
CA CYS A 93 7.27 9.56 1.84
C CYS A 93 8.02 9.79 3.16
N GLY A 94 7.32 9.68 4.30
CA GLY A 94 7.91 9.82 5.63
C GLY A 94 8.64 8.56 6.11
N LEU A 95 8.61 7.48 5.32
CA LEU A 95 9.33 6.26 5.61
C LEU A 95 10.66 6.31 4.83
N ASN A 96 11.77 6.37 5.55
CA ASN A 96 13.12 6.22 4.99
C ASN A 96 13.82 5.02 5.62
N GLY A 97 14.64 4.31 4.84
CA GLY A 97 15.50 3.24 5.35
C GLY A 97 14.78 1.98 5.82
N ALA A 98 15.52 1.09 6.49
CA ALA A 98 15.03 -0.23 6.91
C ALA A 98 13.84 -0.18 7.88
N GLY A 99 13.84 0.80 8.81
CA GLY A 99 12.73 1.03 9.72
C GLY A 99 11.46 1.51 9.03
N GLY A 100 11.60 2.29 7.95
CA GLY A 100 10.49 2.72 7.11
C GLY A 100 9.85 1.56 6.36
N LEU A 101 10.67 0.70 5.76
CA LEU A 101 10.18 -0.49 5.05
C LEU A 101 9.55 -1.51 6.02
N ALA A 102 10.14 -1.73 7.19
CA ALA A 102 9.58 -2.60 8.22
C ALA A 102 8.21 -2.11 8.70
N LEU A 103 8.05 -0.79 8.86
CA LEU A 103 6.76 -0.18 9.20
C LEU A 103 5.74 -0.31 8.06
N ALA A 104 6.13 -0.07 6.81
CA ALA A 104 5.27 -0.35 5.66
C ALA A 104 4.85 -1.83 5.63
N ALA A 105 5.75 -2.77 5.92
CA ALA A 105 5.47 -4.20 5.87
C ALA A 105 4.48 -4.60 6.95
N ALA A 106 4.71 -4.10 8.16
CA ALA A 106 3.86 -4.37 9.31
C ALA A 106 2.46 -3.75 9.14
N CYS A 107 2.38 -2.51 8.64
CA CYS A 107 1.10 -1.81 8.48
C CYS A 107 0.33 -2.26 7.24
N LEU A 108 1.03 -2.45 6.12
CA LEU A 108 0.43 -2.54 4.78
C LEU A 108 0.70 -3.87 4.07
N GLY A 109 1.74 -4.62 4.44
CA GLY A 109 2.18 -5.81 3.71
C GLY A 109 1.11 -6.89 3.55
N GLN A 110 0.19 -7.02 4.51
CA GLN A 110 -0.95 -7.95 4.45
C GLN A 110 -2.12 -7.44 3.60
N LEU A 111 -2.12 -6.15 3.25
CA LEU A 111 -3.18 -5.47 2.53
C LEU A 111 -2.87 -5.34 1.03
N MET A 112 -1.62 -5.56 0.68
CA MET A 112 -1.07 -5.29 -0.64
C MET A 112 -0.79 -6.62 -1.32
N ASN A 113 -1.16 -6.71 -2.60
CA ASN A 113 -0.72 -7.83 -3.40
C ASN A 113 0.82 -7.77 -3.62
N PRO A 114 1.47 -8.86 -4.04
CA PRO A 114 2.92 -8.92 -4.18
C PRO A 114 3.51 -7.83 -5.10
N GLY A 115 2.83 -7.42 -6.17
CA GLY A 115 3.34 -6.40 -7.09
C GLY A 115 3.30 -4.98 -6.54
N ILE A 116 2.25 -4.64 -5.78
CA ILE A 116 2.19 -3.33 -5.10
C ILE A 116 3.20 -3.32 -3.94
N TRP A 117 3.40 -4.45 -3.26
CA TRP A 117 4.44 -4.59 -2.24
C TRP A 117 5.86 -4.46 -2.84
N ALA A 118 6.11 -5.05 -4.01
CA ALA A 118 7.36 -4.87 -4.76
C ALA A 118 7.58 -3.40 -5.16
N THR A 119 6.52 -2.67 -5.54
CA THR A 119 6.59 -1.23 -5.84
C THR A 119 6.98 -0.40 -4.61
N VAL A 120 6.41 -0.72 -3.45
CA VAL A 120 6.80 -0.10 -2.17
C VAL A 120 8.27 -0.40 -1.88
N VAL A 121 8.69 -1.66 -1.94
CA VAL A 121 10.08 -2.07 -1.72
C VAL A 121 11.06 -1.35 -2.67
N ALA A 122 10.72 -1.28 -3.95
CA ALA A 122 11.53 -0.61 -4.97
C ALA A 122 11.66 0.91 -4.71
N PHE A 123 10.60 1.55 -4.21
CA PHE A 123 10.64 2.93 -3.75
C PHE A 123 11.68 3.14 -2.64
N PHE A 124 11.73 2.24 -1.65
CA PHE A 124 12.68 2.32 -0.53
C PHE A 124 14.13 1.99 -0.89
N LEU A 125 14.35 1.18 -1.92
CA LEU A 125 15.70 0.79 -2.35
C LEU A 125 16.42 1.86 -3.17
N GLY A 126 15.72 2.92 -3.59
CA GLY A 126 16.22 3.84 -4.59
C GLY A 126 16.22 3.15 -5.95
N GLY A 127 15.46 3.69 -6.89
CA GLY A 127 15.30 3.11 -8.23
C GLY A 127 16.63 2.65 -8.83
N ILE A 128 16.56 1.51 -9.53
CA ILE A 128 17.62 0.83 -10.29
C ILE A 128 18.85 1.72 -10.53
N PRO A 129 20.05 1.35 -10.02
CA PRO A 129 21.24 2.14 -10.23
C PRO A 129 21.53 2.27 -11.74
N GLY A 130 21.52 3.50 -12.26
CA GLY A 130 22.07 3.81 -13.59
C GLY A 130 21.17 4.48 -14.62
N SER A 131 19.94 4.91 -14.30
CA SER A 131 19.10 5.68 -15.24
C SER A 131 18.85 7.12 -14.76
N PRO A 132 18.71 8.11 -15.67
CA PRO A 132 18.32 9.49 -15.32
C PRO A 132 16.83 9.64 -14.95
N LEU A 133 16.11 8.53 -14.76
CA LEU A 133 14.65 8.43 -14.58
C LEU A 133 14.13 8.18 -13.13
N PRO A 134 14.86 8.38 -12.02
CA PRO A 134 14.36 7.96 -10.71
C PRO A 134 13.17 8.80 -10.24
N VAL A 135 13.09 10.09 -10.55
CA VAL A 135 12.10 11.00 -9.94
C VAL A 135 10.66 10.72 -10.40
N VAL A 136 10.43 10.42 -11.68
CA VAL A 136 9.09 10.21 -12.24
C VAL A 136 8.54 8.82 -11.86
N GLY A 137 9.39 7.78 -11.89
CA GLY A 137 9.00 6.43 -11.46
C GLY A 137 8.71 6.32 -9.97
N ILE A 138 9.42 7.09 -9.14
CA ILE A 138 9.21 7.18 -7.68
C ILE A 138 7.87 7.84 -7.36
N ALA A 139 7.51 8.93 -8.04
CA ALA A 139 6.24 9.61 -7.84
C ALA A 139 5.04 8.75 -8.29
N ALA A 140 5.15 8.09 -9.44
CA ALA A 140 4.16 7.14 -9.94
C ALA A 140 3.96 5.95 -8.97
N GLY A 141 5.05 5.35 -8.50
CA GLY A 141 5.01 4.24 -7.54
C GLY A 141 4.33 4.60 -6.21
N LEU A 142 4.56 5.81 -5.70
CA LEU A 142 3.88 6.33 -4.50
C LEU A 142 2.38 6.51 -4.71
N VAL A 143 1.97 7.02 -5.87
CA VAL A 143 0.55 7.19 -6.21
C VAL A 143 -0.16 5.84 -6.28
N ILE A 144 0.48 4.85 -6.91
CA ILE A 144 -0.04 3.48 -7.02
C ILE A 144 -0.12 2.81 -5.65
N ALA A 145 0.94 2.90 -4.84
CA ALA A 145 0.96 2.33 -3.48
C ALA A 145 -0.12 2.96 -2.59
N ALA A 146 -0.23 4.29 -2.58
CA ALA A 146 -1.27 4.98 -1.83
C ALA A 146 -2.69 4.63 -2.32
N GLY A 147 -2.87 4.52 -3.64
CA GLY A 147 -4.15 4.12 -4.25
C GLY A 147 -4.56 2.70 -3.86
N ALA A 148 -3.61 1.76 -3.90
CA ALA A 148 -3.81 0.37 -3.55
C ALA A 148 -4.13 0.16 -2.06
N VAL A 149 -3.37 0.81 -1.18
CA VAL A 149 -3.60 0.77 0.26
C VAL A 149 -4.97 1.33 0.60
N TYR A 150 -5.35 2.47 -0.01
CA TYR A 150 -6.69 3.02 0.15
C TYR A 150 -7.76 2.02 -0.30
N ALA A 151 -7.61 1.42 -1.49
CA ALA A 151 -8.57 0.44 -2.00
C ALA A 151 -8.68 -0.78 -1.06
N ALA A 152 -7.58 -1.24 -0.47
CA ALA A 152 -7.59 -2.32 0.50
C ALA A 152 -8.33 -1.95 1.79
N PHE A 153 -8.13 -0.74 2.32
CA PHE A 153 -8.93 -0.26 3.46
C PHE A 153 -10.42 -0.18 3.15
N GLN A 154 -10.80 0.28 1.96
CA GLN A 154 -12.22 0.37 1.60
C GLN A 154 -12.91 -1.00 1.42
N LYS A 155 -12.14 -2.08 1.23
CA LYS A 155 -12.68 -3.45 1.22
C LYS A 155 -12.96 -4.00 2.62
N MET A 156 -12.43 -3.36 3.67
CA MET A 156 -12.64 -3.80 5.05
C MET A 156 -13.93 -3.22 5.66
N PRO A 157 -14.64 -4.03 6.47
CA PRO A 157 -15.68 -3.54 7.37
C PRO A 157 -15.18 -2.38 8.26
N PRO A 158 -16.06 -1.45 8.68
CA PRO A 158 -15.68 -0.32 9.52
C PRO A 158 -14.91 -0.70 10.81
N ASN A 159 -15.31 -1.78 11.49
CA ASN A 159 -14.68 -2.24 12.72
C ASN A 159 -13.26 -2.76 12.46
N GLU A 160 -13.05 -3.47 11.36
CA GLU A 160 -11.72 -3.93 10.93
C GLU A 160 -10.82 -2.76 10.54
N ARG A 161 -11.36 -1.73 9.88
CA ARG A 161 -10.61 -0.49 9.61
C ARG A 161 -10.18 0.22 10.88
N ALA A 162 -11.05 0.30 11.89
CA ALA A 162 -10.71 0.89 13.19
C ALA A 162 -9.62 0.08 13.91
N ALA A 163 -9.74 -1.25 13.95
CA ALA A 163 -8.71 -2.12 14.50
C ALA A 163 -7.37 -1.95 13.74
N LYS A 164 -7.43 -1.83 12.41
CA LYS A 164 -6.23 -1.63 11.59
C LYS A 164 -5.59 -0.26 11.80
N ALA A 165 -6.40 0.78 11.99
CA ALA A 165 -5.92 2.11 12.33
C ALA A 165 -5.18 2.09 13.68
N HIS A 166 -5.72 1.40 14.69
CA HIS A 166 -5.04 1.19 15.98
C HIS A 166 -3.69 0.46 15.79
N ASP A 167 -3.70 -0.67 15.08
CA ASP A 167 -2.51 -1.48 14.78
C ASP A 167 -1.41 -0.66 14.08
N CYS A 168 -1.77 0.22 13.14
CA CYS A 168 -0.82 1.11 12.48
C CYS A 168 -0.08 2.04 13.46
N VAL A 169 -0.79 2.58 14.46
CA VAL A 169 -0.16 3.43 15.48
C VAL A 169 0.74 2.61 16.40
N MET A 170 0.27 1.45 16.87
CA MET A 170 1.07 0.55 17.71
C MET A 170 2.37 0.13 17.02
N LYS A 171 2.28 -0.27 15.75
CA LYS A 171 3.43 -0.64 14.92
C LYS A 171 4.37 0.53 14.65
N GLY A 172 3.85 1.75 14.51
CA GLY A 172 4.66 2.97 14.43
C GLY A 172 5.51 3.17 15.69
N ILE A 173 4.91 2.96 16.86
CA ILE A 173 5.59 3.05 18.15
C ILE A 173 6.62 1.93 18.32
N ASP A 174 6.28 0.68 17.99
CA ASP A 174 7.18 -0.46 18.12
C ASP A 174 8.38 -0.36 17.18
N ASN A 175 8.17 0.08 15.93
CA ASN A 175 9.27 0.33 14.99
C ASN A 175 10.20 1.44 15.50
N TRP A 176 9.67 2.48 16.13
CA TRP A 176 10.50 3.51 16.74
C TRP A 176 11.34 2.96 17.91
N VAL A 177 10.80 2.06 18.74
CA VAL A 177 11.58 1.43 19.81
C VAL A 177 12.75 0.63 19.22
N GLU A 178 12.46 -0.19 18.22
CA GLU A 178 13.42 -1.10 17.62
C GLU A 178 14.53 -0.34 16.87
N TYR A 179 14.14 0.55 15.96
CA TYR A 179 15.06 1.19 15.02
C TYR A 179 15.52 2.59 15.47
N GLY A 180 14.83 3.22 16.42
CA GLY A 180 15.07 4.60 16.82
C GLY A 180 14.86 5.58 15.67
N SER A 181 15.34 6.81 15.81
CA SER A 181 15.28 7.81 14.73
C SER A 181 16.37 7.64 13.66
N LYS A 182 17.06 6.49 13.62
CA LYS A 182 18.17 6.26 12.68
C LYS A 182 17.63 5.84 11.31
N GLU A 183 17.98 6.59 10.28
CA GLU A 183 17.89 6.11 8.90
C GLU A 183 18.95 5.00 8.73
N MET A 184 18.52 3.74 8.77
CA MET A 184 19.43 2.63 8.45
C MET A 184 19.31 2.28 6.97
N PRO A 185 20.44 2.06 6.26
CA PRO A 185 20.42 1.60 4.88
C PRO A 185 19.65 0.28 4.80
N VAL A 186 18.73 0.19 3.84
CA VAL A 186 17.93 -1.02 3.59
C VAL A 186 18.86 -2.10 3.05
N SER A 187 18.95 -3.25 3.72
CA SER A 187 19.69 -4.40 3.18
C SER A 187 18.77 -5.28 2.33
N LEU A 188 19.26 -5.72 1.16
CA LEU A 188 18.54 -6.64 0.25
C LEU A 188 18.13 -7.97 0.94
N LYS A 189 18.81 -8.36 2.02
CA LYS A 189 18.53 -9.58 2.79
C LYS A 189 17.25 -9.44 3.62
N ASP A 190 17.01 -8.28 4.22
CA ASP A 190 15.83 -8.01 5.04
C ASP A 190 14.57 -7.90 4.16
N ILE A 191 14.72 -7.43 2.93
CA ILE A 191 13.67 -7.41 1.91
C ILE A 191 13.27 -8.83 1.53
N LYS A 192 14.22 -9.71 1.19
CA LYS A 192 13.89 -11.10 0.81
C LYS A 192 13.15 -11.83 1.93
N ALA A 193 13.49 -11.56 3.19
CA ALA A 193 12.76 -12.11 4.34
C ALA A 193 11.33 -11.53 4.49
N SER A 194 11.13 -10.26 4.13
CA SER A 194 9.83 -9.57 4.20
C SER A 194 8.91 -9.95 3.04
N VAL A 195 9.45 -9.98 1.82
CA VAL A 195 8.76 -10.36 0.58
C VAL A 195 8.45 -11.86 0.58
N GLY A 196 9.41 -12.71 0.98
CA GLY A 196 9.23 -14.16 1.03
C GLY A 196 8.15 -14.62 2.01
N LYS A 197 7.94 -13.90 3.11
CA LYS A 197 6.86 -14.20 4.08
C LYS A 197 5.47 -13.84 3.56
N ASN A 198 5.33 -12.82 2.72
CA ASN A 198 4.04 -12.40 2.17
C ASN A 198 3.72 -13.06 0.80
N ALA A 199 4.73 -13.37 -0.01
CA ALA A 199 4.58 -14.05 -1.29
C ALA A 199 4.04 -15.49 -1.15
N ALA A 200 4.32 -16.15 -0.02
CA ALA A 200 3.79 -17.49 0.28
C ALA A 200 2.26 -17.55 0.36
N GLN A 201 1.57 -16.40 0.48
CA GLN A 201 0.12 -16.31 0.56
C GLN A 201 -0.56 -16.11 -0.82
N TYR A 202 0.21 -15.82 -1.88
CA TYR A 202 -0.29 -15.53 -3.23
C TYR A 202 0.36 -16.47 -4.26
N SER A 203 0.15 -17.78 -4.13
CA SER A 203 0.75 -18.78 -5.02
C SER A 203 0.05 -18.85 -6.39
N LEU A 204 0.43 -17.97 -7.31
CA LEU A 204 0.24 -18.22 -8.74
C LEU A 204 1.35 -19.15 -9.21
N SER A 205 1.02 -20.14 -10.05
CA SER A 205 2.05 -20.95 -10.68
C SER A 205 2.85 -20.08 -11.68
N PRO A 206 4.11 -20.42 -11.99
CA PRO A 206 4.90 -19.68 -13.00
C PRO A 206 4.18 -19.51 -14.35
N ARG A 207 3.33 -20.49 -14.74
CA ARG A 207 2.52 -20.43 -15.97
C ARG A 207 1.38 -19.41 -15.90
N ASP A 208 0.89 -19.11 -14.70
CA ASP A 208 -0.18 -18.15 -14.49
C ASP A 208 0.36 -16.71 -14.47
N TYR A 209 1.59 -16.55 -13.98
CA TYR A 209 2.35 -15.30 -14.12
C TYR A 209 2.58 -14.93 -15.59
N GLN A 210 2.89 -15.92 -16.44
CA GLN A 210 3.08 -15.70 -17.88
C GLN A 210 1.82 -15.16 -18.58
N ALA A 211 0.63 -15.69 -18.25
CA ALA A 211 -0.64 -15.21 -18.81
C ALA A 211 -1.00 -13.81 -18.29
N SER A 212 -0.79 -13.58 -17.00
CA SER A 212 -1.01 -12.27 -16.35
C SER A 212 -0.10 -11.20 -16.95
N PHE A 213 1.18 -11.51 -17.13
CA PHE A 213 2.16 -10.65 -17.80
C PHE A 213 1.75 -10.28 -19.22
N SER A 214 1.30 -11.27 -20.00
CA SER A 214 0.84 -11.01 -21.37
C SER A 214 -0.33 -10.03 -21.41
N LEU A 215 -1.31 -10.14 -20.49
CA LEU A 215 -2.40 -9.16 -20.43
C LEU A 215 -1.90 -7.77 -20.03
N MET A 216 -1.09 -7.68 -18.98
CA MET A 216 -0.54 -6.40 -18.51
C MET A 216 0.26 -5.67 -19.58
N MET A 217 1.13 -6.37 -20.30
CA MET A 217 1.92 -5.81 -21.41
C MET A 217 1.08 -5.42 -22.63
N ASN A 218 -0.09 -6.04 -22.81
CA ASN A 218 -0.99 -5.66 -23.90
C ASN A 218 -1.79 -4.42 -23.55
N VAL A 219 -2.13 -4.23 -22.27
CA VAL A 219 -2.73 -2.98 -21.79
C VAL A 219 -1.72 -1.84 -21.92
N ALA A 220 -0.52 -2.01 -21.34
CA ALA A 220 0.57 -1.02 -21.37
C ALA A 220 1.11 -0.67 -22.78
N HIS A 221 0.63 -1.35 -23.81
CA HIS A 221 1.06 -1.11 -25.19
C HIS A 221 -0.15 -0.95 -26.12
N ALA A 222 -1.34 -0.77 -25.56
CA ALA A 222 -2.58 -0.68 -26.32
C ALA A 222 -2.59 0.54 -27.26
N ASP A 223 -1.91 1.61 -26.87
CA ASP A 223 -1.76 2.83 -27.64
C ASP A 223 -0.56 2.82 -28.61
N GLY A 224 0.30 1.80 -28.51
CA GLY A 224 1.55 1.64 -29.28
C GLY A 224 2.77 2.28 -28.62
N ILE A 225 2.62 2.88 -27.43
CA ILE A 225 3.70 3.52 -26.68
C ILE A 225 3.76 2.88 -25.31
N LEU A 226 4.81 2.10 -25.05
CA LEU A 226 5.04 1.60 -23.69
C LEU A 226 5.68 2.70 -22.85
N VAL A 227 4.90 3.34 -21.99
CA VAL A 227 5.41 4.42 -21.13
C VAL A 227 6.32 3.82 -20.06
N ALA A 228 7.39 4.53 -19.70
CA ALA A 228 8.40 4.04 -18.76
C ALA A 228 7.79 3.61 -17.40
N ALA A 229 6.77 4.31 -16.92
CA ALA A 229 6.07 4.00 -15.67
C ALA A 229 5.36 2.64 -15.75
N GLU A 230 4.64 2.38 -16.83
CA GLU A 230 3.93 1.11 -17.05
C GLU A 230 4.91 -0.05 -17.22
N ARG A 231 6.01 0.16 -17.96
CA ARG A 231 7.09 -0.82 -18.09
C ARG A 231 7.69 -1.19 -16.74
N SER A 232 7.92 -0.21 -15.86
CA SER A 232 8.44 -0.45 -14.51
C SER A 232 7.46 -1.27 -13.68
N VAL A 233 6.17 -0.93 -13.70
CA VAL A 233 5.14 -1.70 -12.98
C VAL A 233 5.09 -3.14 -13.49
N VAL A 234 5.07 -3.34 -14.81
CA VAL A 234 5.08 -4.68 -15.40
C VAL A 234 6.35 -5.48 -15.05
N THR A 235 7.51 -4.84 -15.07
CA THR A 235 8.79 -5.48 -14.70
C THR A 235 8.84 -5.85 -13.21
N LEU A 236 8.20 -5.05 -12.34
CA LEU A 236 8.12 -5.33 -10.90
C LEU A 236 7.21 -6.53 -10.60
N PHE A 237 6.15 -6.74 -11.38
CA PHE A 237 5.35 -7.97 -11.29
C PHE A 237 6.14 -9.24 -11.71
N LEU A 238 7.31 -9.08 -12.34
CA LEU A 238 8.18 -10.18 -12.80
C LEU A 238 9.36 -10.50 -11.87
N GLU A 239 9.64 -9.71 -10.83
CA GLU A 239 10.79 -9.97 -9.96
C GLU A 239 10.63 -11.32 -9.24
N GLY A 240 11.44 -12.31 -9.68
CA GLY A 240 11.47 -13.67 -9.12
C GLY A 240 10.75 -14.75 -9.94
N THR A 241 10.25 -14.43 -11.14
CA THR A 241 9.64 -15.43 -12.04
C THR A 241 10.26 -15.40 -13.45
N GLU A 242 10.71 -16.56 -13.93
CA GLU A 242 11.18 -16.69 -15.31
C GLU A 242 9.98 -16.78 -16.26
N VAL A 243 9.79 -15.74 -17.08
CA VAL A 243 8.81 -15.76 -18.19
C VAL A 243 9.50 -16.24 -19.45
N GLU A 244 9.32 -17.52 -19.78
CA GLU A 244 9.98 -18.15 -20.94
C GLU A 244 9.48 -17.63 -22.29
N LYS A 245 8.24 -17.13 -22.37
CA LYS A 245 7.61 -16.68 -23.63
C LYS A 245 6.42 -15.74 -23.41
N ARG A 246 6.20 -14.75 -24.29
CA ARG A 246 4.96 -13.96 -24.29
C ARG A 246 3.85 -14.75 -24.99
N LEU A 247 2.74 -14.97 -24.31
CA LEU A 247 1.52 -15.54 -24.90
C LEU A 247 0.80 -14.49 -25.75
N ASN A 248 0.14 -14.92 -26.81
CA ASN A 248 -0.76 -14.03 -27.54
C ASN A 248 -2.02 -13.73 -26.68
N ARG A 249 -2.78 -12.72 -27.09
CA ARG A 249 -3.93 -12.21 -26.32
C ARG A 249 -4.97 -13.30 -26.02
N SER A 250 -5.34 -14.10 -27.02
CA SER A 250 -6.37 -15.12 -26.88
C SER A 250 -5.92 -16.26 -25.96
N GLU A 251 -4.66 -16.69 -26.08
CA GLU A 251 -4.05 -17.69 -25.20
C GLU A 251 -3.99 -17.23 -23.75
N ALA A 252 -3.63 -15.96 -23.51
CA ALA A 252 -3.57 -15.39 -22.17
C ALA A 252 -4.95 -15.33 -21.51
N ILE A 253 -5.98 -14.92 -22.26
CA ILE A 253 -7.37 -14.88 -21.77
C ILE A 253 -7.86 -16.29 -21.42
N GLU A 254 -7.66 -17.27 -22.29
CA GLU A 254 -8.11 -18.65 -22.04
C GLU A 254 -7.43 -19.27 -20.82
N LYS A 255 -6.12 -19.05 -20.64
CA LYS A 255 -5.42 -19.49 -19.42
C LYS A 255 -5.98 -18.82 -18.17
N ILE A 256 -6.31 -17.53 -18.23
CA ILE A 256 -6.82 -16.80 -17.06
C ILE A 256 -8.25 -17.23 -16.71
N LYS A 257 -9.08 -17.58 -17.69
CA LYS A 257 -10.41 -18.18 -17.44
C LYS A 257 -10.29 -19.47 -16.64
N GLN A 258 -9.29 -20.30 -16.92
CA GLN A 258 -9.07 -21.58 -16.24
C GLN A 258 -8.71 -21.41 -14.75
N LEU A 259 -8.28 -20.22 -14.31
CA LEU A 259 -7.98 -19.90 -12.91
C LEU A 259 -9.20 -19.57 -12.07
N GLY A 260 -10.38 -19.42 -12.71
CA GLY A 260 -11.61 -19.03 -12.05
C GLY A 260 -11.75 -17.51 -11.85
N THR A 261 -12.99 -17.08 -11.64
CA THR A 261 -13.41 -15.67 -11.64
C THR A 261 -12.71 -14.81 -10.59
N SER A 262 -12.45 -15.37 -9.40
CA SER A 262 -11.75 -14.66 -8.33
C SER A 262 -10.34 -14.25 -8.75
N LYS A 263 -9.59 -15.19 -9.33
CA LYS A 263 -8.21 -14.93 -9.75
C LYS A 263 -8.13 -14.09 -11.02
N ALA A 264 -9.06 -14.30 -11.95
CA ALA A 264 -9.22 -13.43 -13.11
C ALA A 264 -9.49 -11.98 -12.70
N SER A 265 -10.33 -11.75 -11.68
CA SER A 265 -10.63 -10.42 -11.14
C SER A 265 -9.41 -9.73 -10.52
N GLU A 266 -8.53 -10.48 -9.86
CA GLU A 266 -7.26 -9.98 -9.33
C GLU A 266 -6.27 -9.61 -10.45
N ILE A 267 -6.20 -10.41 -11.52
CA ILE A 267 -5.32 -10.12 -12.66
C ILE A 267 -5.82 -8.90 -13.44
N ILE A 268 -7.14 -8.72 -13.54
CA ILE A 268 -7.72 -7.48 -14.07
C ILE A 268 -7.36 -6.29 -13.20
N ASP A 269 -7.38 -6.42 -11.87
CA ASP A 269 -6.92 -5.35 -10.98
C ASP A 269 -5.47 -4.92 -11.29
N TRP A 270 -4.59 -5.87 -11.63
CA TRP A 270 -3.22 -5.54 -12.04
C TRP A 270 -3.16 -4.82 -13.38
N CYS A 271 -4.00 -5.21 -14.34
CA CYS A 271 -4.07 -4.54 -15.64
C CYS A 271 -4.53 -3.08 -15.50
N PHE A 272 -5.51 -2.80 -14.63
CA PHE A 272 -5.93 -1.43 -14.31
C PHE A 272 -4.80 -0.65 -13.63
N GLN A 273 -4.03 -1.28 -12.74
CA GLN A 273 -2.90 -0.64 -12.07
C GLN A 273 -1.81 -0.24 -13.06
N VAL A 274 -1.52 -1.11 -14.04
CA VAL A 274 -0.55 -0.85 -15.11
C VAL A 274 -0.99 0.33 -15.97
N ALA A 275 -2.23 0.33 -16.48
CA ALA A 275 -2.74 1.47 -17.28
C ALA A 275 -2.80 2.78 -16.48
N SER A 276 -3.01 2.73 -15.18
CA SER A 276 -3.03 3.93 -14.34
C SER A 276 -1.64 4.42 -13.91
N ALA A 277 -0.56 3.74 -14.35
CA ALA A 277 0.76 3.95 -13.77
C ALA A 277 1.34 5.33 -14.06
N ASP A 278 1.01 5.92 -15.21
CA ASP A 278 1.37 7.29 -15.58
C ASP A 278 0.37 8.34 -15.06
N GLY A 279 -0.70 7.89 -14.38
CA GLY A 279 -1.75 8.72 -13.80
C GLY A 279 -2.89 9.08 -14.74
N VAL A 280 -2.89 8.61 -15.99
CA VAL A 280 -3.93 8.91 -16.99
C VAL A 280 -4.28 7.65 -17.77
N PHE A 281 -5.56 7.28 -17.77
CA PHE A 281 -6.01 6.19 -18.64
C PHE A 281 -6.18 6.68 -20.08
N HIS A 282 -5.43 6.11 -21.00
CA HIS A 282 -5.59 6.38 -22.43
C HIS A 282 -6.78 5.62 -23.00
N SER A 283 -7.50 6.21 -23.96
CA SER A 283 -8.74 5.63 -24.50
C SER A 283 -8.57 4.20 -25.03
N LYS A 284 -7.40 3.88 -25.60
CA LYS A 284 -7.07 2.53 -26.10
C LYS A 284 -6.79 1.51 -24.98
N GLU A 285 -6.25 1.94 -23.85
CA GLU A 285 -6.06 1.09 -22.67
C GLU A 285 -7.41 0.77 -22.04
N VAL A 286 -8.28 1.77 -21.93
CA VAL A 286 -9.67 1.63 -21.45
C VAL A 286 -10.42 0.63 -22.32
N GLU A 287 -10.37 0.77 -23.64
CA GLU A 287 -10.99 -0.16 -24.58
C GLU A 287 -10.43 -1.59 -24.42
N THR A 288 -9.11 -1.70 -24.17
CA THR A 288 -8.45 -2.99 -23.96
C THR A 288 -8.89 -3.65 -22.63
N LEU A 289 -8.97 -2.87 -21.55
CA LEU A 289 -9.45 -3.31 -20.24
C LEU A 289 -10.93 -3.72 -20.30
N GLN A 290 -11.78 -2.96 -21.00
CA GLN A 290 -13.19 -3.29 -21.17
C GLN A 290 -13.35 -4.63 -21.91
N ARG A 291 -12.58 -4.86 -22.98
CA ARG A 291 -12.56 -6.14 -23.69
C ARG A 291 -12.07 -7.29 -22.82
N TYR A 292 -11.09 -7.07 -21.94
CA TYR A 292 -10.63 -8.12 -21.02
C TYR A 292 -11.67 -8.44 -19.94
N CYS A 293 -12.30 -7.41 -19.38
CA CYS A 293 -13.39 -7.58 -18.43
C CYS A 293 -14.55 -8.37 -19.06
N GLN A 294 -14.97 -8.00 -20.27
CA GLN A 294 -16.01 -8.73 -21.02
C GLN A 294 -15.62 -10.19 -21.28
N ALA A 295 -14.39 -10.44 -21.75
CA ALA A 295 -13.94 -11.78 -22.06
C ALA A 295 -13.82 -12.69 -20.83
N LEU A 296 -13.57 -12.12 -19.65
CA LEU A 296 -13.43 -12.85 -18.39
C LEU A 296 -14.70 -12.85 -17.53
N GLY A 297 -15.79 -12.21 -17.99
CA GLY A 297 -17.03 -12.09 -17.23
C GLY A 297 -16.93 -11.23 -15.98
N ILE A 298 -16.07 -10.20 -16.01
CA ILE A 298 -15.84 -9.25 -14.91
C ILE A 298 -16.56 -7.94 -15.23
N ASP A 299 -17.20 -7.35 -14.23
CA ASP A 299 -17.87 -6.06 -14.38
C ASP A 299 -16.84 -4.92 -14.49
N PHE A 300 -16.75 -4.34 -15.67
CA PHE A 300 -15.84 -3.23 -15.98
C PHE A 300 -16.19 -1.98 -15.18
N ASP A 301 -17.47 -1.62 -15.05
CA ASP A 301 -17.90 -0.35 -14.46
C ASP A 301 -17.55 -0.28 -12.97
N THR A 302 -17.73 -1.40 -12.26
CA THR A 302 -17.28 -1.52 -10.86
C THR A 302 -15.77 -1.33 -10.74
N LYS A 303 -14.96 -1.91 -11.65
CA LYS A 303 -13.50 -1.76 -11.62
C LYS A 303 -13.08 -0.33 -11.99
N ALA A 304 -13.64 0.23 -13.06
CA ALA A 304 -13.40 1.61 -13.49
C ALA A 304 -13.62 2.61 -12.35
N LYS A 305 -14.74 2.47 -11.62
CA LYS A 305 -15.05 3.32 -10.46
C LYS A 305 -14.04 3.20 -9.32
N ILE A 306 -13.51 2.00 -9.06
CA ILE A 306 -12.45 1.78 -8.06
C ILE A 306 -11.18 2.55 -8.45
N TYR A 307 -10.77 2.43 -9.71
CA TYR A 307 -9.54 3.03 -10.22
C TYR A 307 -9.67 4.50 -10.64
N GLY A 308 -10.88 5.04 -10.74
CA GLY A 308 -11.15 6.46 -11.04
C GLY A 308 -11.18 6.78 -12.53
N LEU A 309 -11.65 5.84 -13.34
CA LEU A 309 -12.09 6.04 -14.72
C LEU A 309 -13.49 6.63 -14.78
#